data_AF-A0A962HZN1-F1
#
_entry.id   AF-A0A962HZN1-F1
#
_cell.length_a   1.000
_cell.length_b   1.000
_cell.length_c   1.000
_cell.angle_alpha   90.00
_cell.angle_beta   90.00
_cell.angle_gamma   90.00
#
_symmetry.space_group_name_H-M   'P 1'
#
loop_
_entity.id
_entity.type
_entity.pdbx_description
1 polymer ?
#
loop_
_entity_poly.entity_id
_entity_poly.type
_entity_poly.pdbx_seq_one_letter_code
_entity_poly.pdbx_strand_id
1 'polypeptide(L)' 'SQRLSFTLRSADLRRYDEAVQGYVVSPGDYELRLGASSADIRQRVRLQVRQ' A
#
# COMPACT_ATOMS: atom_id res chain seq x y z
N SER A 1 6.05 -24.49 -9.18
CA SER A 1 5.99 -23.17 -8.51
C SER A 1 5.48 -22.14 -9.50
N GLN A 2 4.75 -21.12 -9.05
CA GLN A 2 4.31 -20.00 -9.90
C GLN A 2 4.80 -18.69 -9.29
N ARG A 3 5.13 -17.71 -10.15
CA ARG A 3 5.54 -16.37 -9.73
C ARG A 3 4.38 -15.41 -9.96
N LEU A 4 4.00 -14.71 -8.90
CA LEU A 4 3.03 -13.61 -8.96
C LEU A 4 3.80 -12.28 -8.86
N SER A 5 3.37 -11.30 -9.66
CA SER A 5 3.93 -9.95 -9.65
C SER A 5 2.80 -8.96 -9.44
N PHE A 6 2.99 -8.03 -8.51
CA PHE A 6 2.06 -6.95 -8.21
C PHE A 6 2.75 -5.62 -8.47
N THR A 7 2.03 -4.68 -9.06
CA THR A 7 2.51 -3.32 -9.27
C THR A 7 1.65 -2.38 -8.43
N LEU A 8 2.29 -1.64 -7.52
CA LEU A 8 1.63 -0.58 -6.76
C LEU A 8 1.87 0.77 -7.42
N ARG A 9 0.80 1.53 -7.57
CA ARG A 9 0.79 2.90 -8.05
C ARG A 9 0.46 3.82 -6.89
N SER A 10 0.78 5.10 -7.00
CA SER A 10 0.42 6.12 -6.00
C SER A 10 -1.09 6.11 -5.71
N ALA A 11 -1.91 5.84 -6.73
CA ALA A 11 -3.36 5.76 -6.59
C ALA A 11 -3.87 4.60 -5.71
N ASP A 12 -3.06 3.58 -5.46
CA ASP A 12 -3.39 2.46 -4.56
C ASP A 12 -3.15 2.83 -3.09
N LEU A 13 -2.37 3.89 -2.84
CA LEU A 13 -2.00 4.37 -1.51
C LEU A 13 -2.78 5.63 -1.10
N ARG A 14 -3.64 6.13 -1.99
CA ARG A 14 -4.37 7.38 -1.76
C ARG A 14 -5.52 7.18 -0.78
N ARG A 15 -5.74 8.20 0.04
CA ARG A 15 -6.91 8.35 0.90
C ARG A 15 -7.68 9.58 0.44
N TYR A 16 -9.01 9.55 0.58
CA TYR A 16 -9.79 10.77 0.48
C TYR A 16 -9.55 11.65 1.70
N ASP A 17 -9.15 12.90 1.45
CA ASP A 17 -8.93 13.92 2.45
C ASP A 17 -10.03 14.98 2.31
N GLU A 18 -10.84 15.10 3.36
CA GLU A 18 -11.98 16.02 3.41
C GLU A 18 -11.53 17.48 3.43
N ALA A 19 -10.34 17.79 3.97
CA ALA A 19 -9.85 19.16 4.07
C ALA A 19 -9.53 19.77 2.70
N VAL A 20 -9.09 18.93 1.76
CA VAL A 20 -8.80 19.33 0.37
C VAL A 20 -9.84 18.81 -0.63
N GLN A 21 -10.90 18.15 -0.15
CA GLN A 21 -11.96 17.52 -0.94
C GLN A 21 -11.42 16.68 -2.11
N GLY A 22 -10.39 15.88 -1.84
CA GLY A 22 -9.62 15.22 -2.89
C GLY A 22 -8.86 14.01 -2.41
N TYR A 23 -8.27 13.27 -3.35
CA TYR A 23 -7.42 12.14 -3.03
C TYR A 23 -5.96 12.57 -2.86
N VAL A 24 -5.38 12.23 -1.72
CA VAL A 24 -3.98 12.51 -1.39
C VAL A 24 -3.24 11.23 -1.04
N VAL A 25 -1.94 11.21 -1.29
CA VAL A 25 -1.04 10.16 -0.81
C VAL A 25 -0.19 10.77 0.29
N SER A 26 -0.31 10.27 1.51
CA SER A 26 0.49 10.76 2.63
C SER A 26 1.93 10.24 2.49
N PRO A 27 2.96 11.09 2.63
CA PRO A 27 4.32 10.60 2.75
C PRO A 27 4.49 9.85 4.09
N GLY A 28 5.38 8.87 4.13
CA GLY A 28 5.67 8.11 5.35
C GLY A 28 6.03 6.66 5.10
N ASP A 29 6.14 5.91 6.20
CA ASP A 29 6.42 4.48 6.18
C ASP A 29 5.12 3.68 6.08
N TYR A 30 5.09 2.75 5.13
CA TYR A 30 3.99 1.85 4.86
C TYR A 30 4.47 0.40 4.99
N GLU A 31 3.57 -0.49 5.41
CA GLU A 31 3.82 -1.93 5.46
C GLU A 31 2.84 -2.66 4.54
N LEU A 32 3.38 -3.29 3.49
CA LEU A 32 2.62 -4.23 2.68
C LEU A 32 2.60 -5.58 3.37
N ARG A 33 1.41 -6.19 3.40
CA ARG A 33 1.16 -7.49 4.00
C ARG A 33 0.62 -8.42 2.92
N LEU A 34 1.34 -9.52 2.65
CA LEU A 34 0.94 -10.52 1.67
C LEU A 34 0.71 -11.87 2.35
N GLY A 35 -0.36 -12.55 1.93
CA GLY A 35 -0.88 -13.70 2.64
C GLY A 35 -2.00 -14.41 1.88
N ALA A 36 -2.43 -15.56 2.39
CA ALA A 36 -3.59 -16.28 1.84
C ALA A 36 -4.92 -15.62 2.22
N SER A 37 -4.93 -14.84 3.30
CA SER A 37 -6.04 -14.01 3.74
C SER A 37 -5.52 -12.86 4.61
N SER A 38 -6.38 -11.88 4.94
CA SER A 38 -6.03 -10.82 5.89
C SER A 38 -5.66 -11.33 7.30
N ALA A 39 -6.12 -12.54 7.64
CA ALA A 39 -5.78 -13.22 8.90
C ALA A 39 -4.51 -14.10 8.80
N ASP A 40 -4.07 -14.48 7.60
CA ASP A 40 -2.87 -15.31 7.35
C ASP A 40 -1.84 -14.54 6.51
N ILE A 41 -1.10 -13.64 7.16
CA ILE A 41 -0.03 -12.85 6.55
C ILE A 41 1.32 -13.55 6.68
N ARG A 42 1.94 -13.86 5.54
CA ARG A 42 3.20 -14.62 5.45
C ARG A 42 4.40 -13.79 5.02
N GLN A 43 4.17 -12.63 4.40
CA GLN A 43 5.23 -11.69 4.03
C GLN A 43 4.85 -10.27 4.44
N ARG A 44 5.86 -9.52 4.90
CA ARG A 44 5.76 -8.10 5.24
C ARG A 44 6.87 -7.35 4.52
N VAL A 45 6.53 -6.29 3.81
CA VAL A 45 7.48 -5.45 3.09
C VAL A 45 7.28 -4.01 3.54
N ARG A 46 8.35 -3.38 4.02
CA ARG A 46 8.34 -1.95 4.35
C ARG A 46 8.66 -1.14 3.11
N LEU A 47 7.92 -0.08 2.90
CA LEU A 47 8.18 0.90 1.85
C LEU A 47 8.02 2.30 2.40
N GLN A 48 8.84 3.21 1.89
CA GLN A 48 8.79 4.62 2.25
C GLN A 48 8.22 5.39 1.07
N VAL A 49 7.09 6.06 1.28
CA VAL A 49 6.55 7.02 0.33
C VAL A 49 7.18 8.38 0.60
N ARG A 50 7.87 8.90 -0.40
CA ARG A 50 8.47 10.24 -0.39
C ARG A 50 7.65 11.14 -1.31
N GLN A 51 7.62 12.44 -1.01
CA GLN A 51 7.00 13.46 -1.88
C GLN A 51 7.86 13.73 -3.11
#